data_AF-Q4GXI8-F1
#
_entry.id   AF-Q4GXI8-F1
#
_cell.length_a   1.000
_cell.length_b   1.000
_cell.length_c   1.000
_cell.angle_alpha   90.00
_cell.angle_beta   90.00
_cell.angle_gamma   90.00
#
_symmetry.space_group_name_H-M   'P 1'
#
loop_
_entity.id
_entity.type
_entity.pdbx_description
1 polymer ?
#
loop_
_entity_poly.entity_id
_entity_poly.type
_entity_poly.pdbx_seq_one_letter_code
_entity_poly.pdbx_strand_id
1 'polypeptide(L)' 'RIMCLKPGRKYCHVGRLSHEVGWKYQKVIESLEHKRQVKVAIKARKHRKMKRLTKKASKKIEKQVAPYTAVIKSYGYN' A
#
# COMPACT_ATOMS: atom_id res chain seq x y z
N ARG A 1 -9.24 1.28 -16.09
CA ARG A 1 -8.85 2.62 -16.64
C ARG A 1 -7.46 2.60 -17.26
N ILE A 2 -6.41 2.20 -16.53
CA ILE A 2 -5.02 2.46 -16.94
C ILE A 2 -4.55 1.51 -18.07
N MET A 3 -4.95 0.24 -18.05
CA MET A 3 -4.48 -0.73 -19.06
C MET A 3 -5.41 -0.83 -20.28
N CYS A 4 -6.73 -0.87 -20.10
CA CYS A 4 -7.69 -1.16 -21.19
C CYS A 4 -8.29 0.07 -21.89
N LEU A 5 -7.84 1.29 -21.57
CA LEU A 5 -8.34 2.53 -22.20
C LEU A 5 -7.15 3.39 -22.65
N LYS A 6 -7.17 3.86 -23.90
CA LYS A 6 -6.14 4.78 -24.39
C LYS A 6 -6.21 6.10 -23.60
N PRO A 7 -5.06 6.72 -23.25
CA PRO A 7 -5.04 8.06 -22.68
C PRO A 7 -5.86 9.05 -23.53
N GLY A 8 -6.63 9.92 -22.88
CA GLY A 8 -7.47 10.92 -23.54
C GLY A 8 -8.91 10.47 -23.86
N ARG A 9 -9.25 9.18 -23.71
CA ARG A 9 -10.65 8.73 -23.85
C ARG A 9 -11.46 9.09 -22.60
N LYS A 10 -12.63 9.71 -22.79
CA LYS A 10 -13.56 10.08 -21.71
C LYS A 10 -14.08 8.81 -21.00
N TYR A 11 -14.23 8.90 -19.68
CA TYR A 11 -14.78 7.82 -18.84
C TYR A 11 -15.62 8.43 -17.71
N CYS A 12 -16.48 7.63 -17.10
CA CYS A 12 -17.31 8.04 -15.97
C CYS A 12 -16.82 7.42 -14.66
N HIS A 13 -17.12 8.11 -13.55
CA HIS A 13 -16.97 7.55 -12.21
C HIS A 13 -18.33 7.01 -11.78
N VAL A 14 -18.41 5.70 -11.50
CA VAL A 14 -19.66 5.05 -11.11
C VAL A 14 -20.27 5.73 -9.88
N GLY A 15 -19.46 6.14 -8.90
CA GLY A 15 -19.95 6.84 -7.70
C GLY A 15 -20.71 8.14 -8.00
N ARG A 16 -20.27 8.92 -8.99
CA ARG A 16 -20.97 10.15 -9.44
C ARG A 16 -22.29 9.79 -10.13
N LEU A 17 -22.23 8.84 -11.07
CA LEU A 17 -23.42 8.37 -11.79
C LEU A 17 -24.48 7.83 -10.82
N SER A 18 -24.07 7.00 -9.87
CA SER A 18 -24.94 6.42 -8.85
C SER A 18 -25.64 7.50 -8.02
N HIS A 19 -24.95 8.58 -7.65
CA HIS A 19 -25.56 9.67 -6.91
C HIS A 19 -26.62 10.41 -7.73
N GLU A 20 -26.35 10.67 -9.01
CA GLU A 20 -27.29 11.32 -9.93
C GLU A 20 -28.58 10.49 -10.13
N VAL A 21 -28.48 9.16 -10.15
CA VAL A 21 -29.64 8.26 -10.28
C VAL A 21 -30.35 7.96 -8.95
N GLY A 22 -30.01 8.67 -7.86
CA GLY A 22 -30.74 8.61 -6.59
C GLY A 22 -30.06 7.80 -5.48
N TRP A 23 -28.80 7.40 -5.63
CA TRP A 23 -28.06 6.79 -4.52
C TRP A 23 -27.68 7.85 -3.47
N LYS A 24 -28.25 7.70 -2.27
CA LYS A 24 -28.19 8.72 -1.20
C LYS A 24 -26.91 8.69 -0.35
N TYR A 25 -26.16 7.58 -0.37
CA TYR A 25 -25.10 7.31 0.60
C TYR A 25 -23.70 7.84 0.23
N GLN A 26 -23.59 8.68 -0.80
CA GLN A 26 -22.30 9.21 -1.24
C GLN A 26 -21.54 9.89 -0.09
N LYS A 27 -22.17 10.84 0.62
CA LYS A 27 -21.54 11.59 1.73
C LYS A 27 -21.14 10.71 2.91
N VAL A 28 -21.96 9.70 3.22
CA VAL A 28 -21.69 8.77 4.32
C VAL A 28 -20.43 7.96 4.02
N ILE A 29 -20.33 7.42 2.80
CA ILE A 29 -19.18 6.62 2.40
C ILE A 29 -17.92 7.47 2.28
N GLU A 30 -18.00 8.70 1.79
CA GLU A 30 -16.87 9.63 1.77
C GLU A 30 -16.29 9.84 3.19
N SER A 31 -17.15 10.02 4.19
CA SER A 31 -16.72 10.16 5.59
C SER A 31 -16.06 8.88 6.15
N LEU A 32 -16.57 7.70 5.78
CA LEU A 32 -16.04 6.41 6.23
C LEU A 32 -14.71 6.07 5.54
N GLU A 33 -14.60 6.36 4.25
CA GLU A 33 -13.37 6.20 3.49
C GLU A 33 -12.29 7.15 4.00
N HIS A 34 -12.63 8.38 4.37
CA HIS A 34 -11.68 9.29 5.00
C HIS A 34 -11.13 8.71 6.32
N LYS A 35 -12.01 8.21 7.20
CA LYS A 35 -11.60 7.52 8.43
C LYS A 35 -10.71 6.29 8.13
N ARG A 36 -11.03 5.52 7.09
CA ARG A 36 -10.25 4.35 6.66
C ARG A 36 -8.86 4.75 6.15
N GLN A 37 -8.76 5.78 5.32
CA GLN A 37 -7.51 6.29 4.78
C GLN A 37 -6.55 6.75 5.89
N VAL A 38 -7.07 7.47 6.90
CA VAL A 38 -6.26 7.89 8.06
C VAL A 38 -5.69 6.68 8.81
N LYS A 39 -6.51 5.65 9.08
CA LYS A 39 -6.05 4.41 9.73
C LYS A 39 -4.97 3.70 8.90
N VAL A 40 -5.16 3.62 7.58
CA VAL A 40 -4.17 3.01 6.66
C VAL A 40 -2.86 3.80 6.65
N ALA A 41 -2.92 5.14 6.64
CA ALA A 41 -1.73 6.00 6.67
C ALA A 41 -0.91 5.79 7.96
N ILE A 42 -1.59 5.70 9.12
CA ILE A 42 -0.93 5.40 10.40
C ILE A 42 -0.28 4.02 10.38
N LYS A 43 -1.00 2.99 9.90
CA LYS A 43 -0.46 1.63 9.77
C LYS A 43 0.76 1.60 8.84
N ALA A 44 0.69 2.27 7.69
CA ALA A 44 1.79 2.38 6.74
C ALA A 44 3.00 3.08 7.36
N ARG A 45 2.80 4.17 8.12
CA ARG A 45 3.87 4.87 8.85
C ARG A 45 4.54 3.95 9.87
N LYS A 46 3.77 3.21 10.67
CA LYS A 46 4.28 2.22 11.63
C LYS A 46 5.10 1.14 10.90
N HIS A 47 4.56 0.58 9.83
CA HIS A 47 5.23 -0.45 9.04
C HIS A 47 6.57 0.06 8.45
N ARG A 48 6.59 1.26 7.86
CA ARG A 48 7.82 1.88 7.35
C ARG A 48 8.85 2.11 8.46
N LYS A 49 8.43 2.56 9.65
CA LYS A 49 9.31 2.73 10.81
C LYS A 49 9.93 1.39 11.24
N MET A 50 9.11 0.34 11.34
CA MET A 50 9.58 -1.00 11.68
C MET A 50 10.57 -1.54 10.64
N LYS A 51 10.24 -1.47 9.34
CA LYS A 51 11.14 -1.90 8.25
C LYS A 51 12.50 -1.19 8.32
N ARG A 52 12.52 0.11 8.63
CA ARG A 52 13.76 0.88 8.81
C ARG A 52 14.56 0.39 10.01
N LEU A 53 13.90 0.09 11.14
CA LEU A 53 14.56 -0.43 12.34
C LEU A 53 15.13 -1.83 12.09
N THR A 54 14.36 -2.73 11.49
CA THR A 54 14.82 -4.08 11.13
C THR A 54 16.03 -4.02 10.22
N LYS A 55 16.04 -3.13 9.21
CA LYS A 55 17.21 -2.94 8.33
C LYS A 55 18.44 -2.42 9.07
N LYS A 56 18.27 -1.57 10.09
CA LYS A 56 19.39 -1.11 10.93
C LYS A 56 19.91 -2.23 11.83
N ALA A 57 19.02 -3.01 12.42
CA ALA A 57 19.37 -4.15 13.26
C ALA A 57 20.10 -5.24 12.47
N SER A 58 19.60 -5.58 11.26
CA SER A 58 20.23 -6.58 10.41
C SER A 58 21.66 -6.20 10.02
N LYS A 59 21.90 -4.93 9.68
CA LYS A 59 23.25 -4.40 9.43
C LYS A 59 24.17 -4.49 10.64
N LYS A 60 23.65 -4.28 11.86
CA LYS A 60 24.46 -4.37 13.08
C LYS A 60 24.93 -5.81 13.36
N ILE A 61 24.11 -6.80 13.03
CA ILE A 61 24.34 -8.23 13.33
C ILE A 61 24.94 -8.97 12.11
N GLU A 62 25.23 -8.26 11.02
CA GLU A 62 25.66 -8.82 9.73
C GLU A 62 26.83 -9.82 9.85
N LYS A 63 27.80 -9.56 10.72
CA LYS A 63 28.95 -10.44 10.96
C LYS A 63 28.56 -11.81 11.55
N GLN A 64 27.55 -11.85 12.41
CA GLN A 64 27.09 -13.09 13.05
C GLN A 64 26.13 -13.87 12.13
N VAL A 65 25.39 -13.19 11.25
CA VAL A 65 24.38 -13.80 10.36
C VAL A 65 24.96 -14.14 8.97
N ALA A 66 26.22 -13.78 8.71
CA ALA A 66 26.95 -14.09 7.48
C ALA A 66 26.87 -15.56 7.02
N PRO A 67 27.08 -16.59 7.87
CA PRO A 67 27.01 -17.99 7.42
C PRO A 67 25.61 -18.38 6.95
N TYR A 68 24.56 -17.94 7.66
CA TYR A 68 23.16 -18.21 7.26
C TYR A 68 22.78 -17.46 5.99
N THR A 69 23.28 -16.24 5.84
CA THR A 69 23.03 -15.41 4.66
C THR A 69 23.66 -16.00 3.40
N ALA A 70 24.84 -16.65 3.52
CA ALA A 70 25.49 -17.34 2.41
C ALA A 70 24.64 -18.51 1.88
N VAL A 71 24.03 -19.28 2.78
CA VAL A 71 23.10 -20.37 2.43
C VAL A 71 21.83 -19.81 1.76
N ILE A 72 21.26 -18.71 2.27
CA ILE A 72 20.08 -18.08 1.64
C ILE A 72 20.40 -17.61 0.21
N LYS A 73 21.59 -17.04 0.01
CA LYS A 73 22.06 -16.58 -1.31
C LYS A 73 22.30 -17.72 -2.29
N SER A 74 22.75 -18.89 -1.84
CA SER A 74 22.92 -20.04 -2.75
C SER A 74 21.60 -20.53 -3.34
N TYR A 75 20.47 -20.28 -2.66
CA TYR A 75 19.13 -20.56 -3.17
C TYR A 75 18.55 -19.43 -4.05
N GLY A 76 19.34 -18.38 -4.36
CA GLY A 76 18.92 -17.27 -5.22
C GLY A 76 18.09 -16.18 -4.54
N TYR A 77 17.96 -16.21 -3.21
CA TYR A 77 17.26 -15.19 -2.44
C TYR A 77 18.23 -14.10 -1.92
N ASN A 78 17.79 -12.83 -1.93
CA ASN A 78 18.53 -11.66 -1.44
C ASN A 78 17.82 -10.97 -0.28
#